data_AF-A0A0F4RKS9-F1
#
_entry.id   AF-A0A0F4RKS9-F1
#
_cell.length_a   1.000
_cell.length_b   1.000
_cell.length_c   1.000
_cell.angle_alpha   90.00
_cell.angle_beta   90.00
_cell.angle_gamma   90.00
#
_symmetry.space_group_name_H-M   'P 1'
#
loop_
_entity.id
_entity.type
_entity.pdbx_description
1 polymer ?
#
loop_
_entity_poly.entity_id
_entity_poly.type
_entity_poly.pdbx_seq_one_letter_code
_entity_poly.pdbx_strand_id
1 'polypeptide(L)'
;MKMKIGTELPEGYVVSHENLVEAATSLVAHALLPLFTESMNEDVAKANVESIVTELAYFFDEGAIEIGGNTYRPRLAFVDQDGNSIRGASNLDTMHQMIEDIFDIAPEGMITFEDPHAEE
;
A
#
# COMPACT_ATOMS: atom_id res chain seq x y z
N MET A 1 5.80 11.79 -10.81
CA MET A 1 5.03 12.22 -9.62
C MET A 1 5.70 11.60 -8.40
N LYS A 2 6.12 12.39 -7.40
CA LYS A 2 6.61 11.84 -6.13
C LYS A 2 5.45 11.94 -5.14
N MET A 3 4.64 10.88 -5.05
CA MET A 3 3.56 10.83 -4.06
C MET A 3 4.18 10.67 -2.68
N LYS A 4 3.93 11.63 -1.81
CA LYS A 4 4.32 11.61 -0.41
C LYS A 4 3.04 11.54 0.41
N ILE A 5 3.01 10.54 1.27
CA ILE A 5 2.00 10.34 2.29
C ILE A 5 2.67 10.64 3.63
N GLY A 6 2.07 11.51 4.44
CA GLY A 6 2.60 11.79 5.77
C GLY A 6 1.65 12.51 6.71
N THR A 7 2.00 12.48 7.99
CA THR A 7 1.41 13.24 9.10
C THR A 7 2.42 13.38 10.23
N GLU A 8 2.05 14.16 11.24
CA GLU A 8 2.63 14.03 12.57
C GLU A 8 2.05 12.82 13.30
N LEU A 9 2.93 11.95 13.79
CA LEU A 9 2.55 10.84 14.65
C LEU A 9 2.46 11.30 16.12
N PRO A 10 1.54 10.74 16.92
CA PRO A 10 1.50 10.99 18.35
C PRO A 10 2.83 10.67 19.04
N GLU A 11 3.14 11.38 20.12
CA GLU A 11 4.38 11.15 20.87
C GLU A 11 4.47 9.69 21.35
N GLY A 12 5.59 9.03 21.05
CA GLY A 12 5.85 7.64 21.44
C GLY A 12 5.16 6.59 20.57
N TYR A 13 4.40 6.98 19.53
CA TYR A 13 3.82 6.03 18.59
C TYR A 13 4.91 5.36 17.75
N VAL A 14 4.86 4.03 17.65
CA VAL A 14 5.77 3.24 16.83
C VAL A 14 4.99 2.69 15.65
N VAL A 15 5.37 3.10 14.44
CA VAL A 15 4.75 2.63 13.21
C VAL A 15 4.93 1.12 13.09
N SER A 16 3.81 0.40 12.92
CA SER A 16 3.84 -1.03 12.68
C SER A 16 3.98 -1.33 11.19
N HIS A 17 4.41 -2.56 10.88
CA HIS A 17 4.46 -3.03 9.50
C HIS A 17 3.07 -3.07 8.85
N GLU A 18 2.03 -3.41 9.61
CA GLU A 18 0.63 -3.44 9.15
C GLU A 18 0.17 -2.04 8.70
N ASN A 19 0.45 -1.00 9.49
CA ASN A 19 0.11 0.38 9.11
C ASN A 19 0.78 0.80 7.80
N LEU A 20 2.02 0.33 7.57
CA LEU A 20 2.74 0.62 6.32
C LEU A 20 2.17 -0.16 5.14
N VAL A 21 1.68 -1.39 5.34
CA VAL A 21 1.02 -2.15 4.27
C VAL A 21 -0.28 -1.51 3.85
N GLU A 22 -1.12 -1.09 4.80
CA GLU A 22 -2.36 -0.36 4.54
C GLU A 22 -2.09 0.98 3.82
N ALA A 23 -1.06 1.71 4.25
CA ALA A 23 -0.63 2.92 3.55
C ALA A 23 -0.13 2.63 2.12
N ALA A 24 0.57 1.51 1.92
CA ALA A 24 1.12 1.12 0.63
C ALA A 24 0.04 0.67 -0.36
N THR A 25 -1.00 -0.04 0.08
CA THR A 25 -2.13 -0.43 -0.78
C THR A 25 -2.86 0.81 -1.27
N SER A 26 -3.09 1.79 -0.38
CA SER A 26 -3.64 3.10 -0.72
C SER A 26 -2.74 3.88 -1.69
N LEU A 27 -1.42 3.91 -1.47
CA LEU A 27 -0.46 4.53 -2.40
C LEU A 27 -0.56 3.94 -3.80
N VAL A 28 -0.62 2.62 -3.92
CA VAL A 28 -0.74 1.92 -5.21
C VAL A 28 -2.07 2.30 -5.87
N ALA A 29 -3.17 2.31 -5.12
CA ALA A 29 -4.48 2.68 -5.64
C ALA A 29 -4.48 4.10 -6.23
N HIS A 30 -3.99 5.08 -5.46
CA HIS A 30 -3.89 6.47 -5.90
C HIS A 30 -2.89 6.68 -7.04
N ALA A 31 -1.85 5.84 -7.13
CA ALA A 31 -0.91 5.87 -8.24
C ALA A 31 -1.53 5.35 -9.55
N LEU A 32 -2.38 4.32 -9.46
CA LEU A 32 -3.01 3.70 -10.61
C LEU A 32 -4.22 4.49 -11.11
N LEU A 33 -4.99 5.11 -10.21
CA LEU A 33 -6.25 5.79 -10.54
C LEU A 33 -6.15 6.77 -11.72
N PRO A 34 -5.16 7.67 -11.79
CA PRO A 34 -5.00 8.58 -12.93
C PRO A 34 -4.90 7.86 -14.29
N LEU A 35 -4.26 6.69 -14.33
CA LEU A 35 -4.07 5.91 -15.56
C LEU A 35 -5.40 5.40 -16.15
N PHE A 36 -6.41 5.23 -15.30
CA PHE A 36 -7.73 4.75 -15.71
C PHE A 36 -8.68 5.92 -15.97
N THR A 37 -8.68 6.94 -15.11
CA THR A 37 -9.59 8.09 -15.19
C THR A 37 -9.45 8.92 -16.47
N GLU A 38 -8.34 8.80 -17.21
CA GLU A 38 -8.20 9.41 -18.54
C GLU A 38 -9.15 8.81 -19.60
N SER A 39 -9.58 7.57 -19.40
CA SER A 39 -10.31 6.77 -20.41
C SER A 39 -11.70 6.30 -19.96
N MET A 40 -12.03 6.43 -18.69
CA MET A 40 -13.31 6.03 -18.11
C MET A 40 -13.74 6.97 -16.98
N ASN A 41 -15.00 6.88 -16.57
CA ASN A 41 -15.47 7.65 -15.42
C ASN A 41 -14.80 7.18 -14.11
N GLU A 42 -14.83 8.04 -13.09
CA GLU A 42 -14.11 7.81 -11.84
C GLU A 42 -14.58 6.55 -11.10
N ASP A 43 -15.89 6.27 -11.06
CA ASP A 43 -16.43 5.08 -10.37
C ASP A 43 -15.93 3.78 -11.01
N VAL A 44 -15.92 3.72 -12.34
CA VAL A 44 -15.40 2.55 -13.09
C VAL A 44 -13.87 2.46 -12.95
N ALA A 45 -13.17 3.60 -12.92
CA ALA A 45 -11.73 3.63 -12.69
C ALA A 45 -11.37 3.09 -11.31
N LYS A 46 -12.07 3.52 -10.26
CA LYS A 46 -11.90 3.03 -8.88
C LYS A 46 -12.14 1.53 -8.78
N ALA A 47 -13.24 1.02 -9.33
CA ALA A 47 -13.53 -0.42 -9.33
C ALA A 47 -12.44 -1.25 -10.04
N ASN A 48 -11.88 -0.74 -11.14
CA ASN A 48 -10.78 -1.43 -11.84
C ASN A 48 -9.49 -1.42 -11.02
N VAL A 49 -9.17 -0.30 -10.38
CA VAL A 49 -7.99 -0.19 -9.51
C VAL A 49 -8.12 -1.09 -8.29
N GLU A 50 -9.29 -1.12 -7.64
CA GLU A 50 -9.60 -2.04 -6.54
C GLU A 50 -9.37 -3.50 -6.94
N SER A 51 -9.85 -3.90 -8.12
CA SER A 51 -9.61 -5.24 -8.64
C SER A 51 -8.10 -5.52 -8.80
N ILE A 52 -7.32 -4.58 -9.33
CA ILE A 52 -5.86 -4.75 -9.50
C ILE A 52 -5.15 -4.87 -8.16
N VAL A 53 -5.48 -4.01 -7.19
CA VAL A 53 -4.87 -4.03 -5.86
C VAL A 53 -5.24 -5.31 -5.12
N THR A 54 -6.46 -5.82 -5.33
CA THR A 54 -6.92 -7.11 -4.80
C THR A 54 -6.10 -8.28 -5.35
N GLU A 55 -5.90 -8.34 -6.67
CA GLU A 55 -5.07 -9.38 -7.28
C GLU A 55 -3.61 -9.32 -6.80
N LEU A 56 -3.07 -8.11 -6.59
CA LEU A 56 -1.75 -7.94 -6.00
C LEU A 56 -1.69 -8.46 -4.56
N ALA A 57 -2.71 -8.20 -3.75
CA ALA A 57 -2.78 -8.72 -2.39
C ALA A 57 -2.84 -10.25 -2.37
N TYR A 58 -3.63 -10.88 -3.24
CA TYR A 58 -3.65 -12.34 -3.40
C TYR A 58 -2.29 -12.89 -3.83
N PHE A 59 -1.59 -12.21 -4.75
CA PHE A 59 -0.23 -12.59 -5.11
C PHE A 59 0.72 -12.57 -3.90
N PHE A 60 0.64 -11.56 -3.04
CA PHE A 60 1.46 -11.50 -1.83
C PHE A 60 1.07 -12.59 -0.83
N ASP A 61 -0.21 -12.93 -0.70
CA ASP A 61 -0.67 -13.92 0.28
C ASP A 61 -0.36 -15.35 -0.14
N GLU A 62 -0.73 -15.70 -1.38
CA GLU A 62 -0.72 -17.06 -1.87
C GLU A 62 0.47 -17.37 -2.79
N GLY A 63 1.15 -16.34 -3.30
CA GLY A 63 2.29 -16.49 -4.19
C GLY A 63 3.36 -17.40 -3.59
N ALA A 64 3.87 -18.31 -4.42
CA ALA A 64 4.92 -19.24 -4.04
C ALA A 64 5.91 -19.40 -5.19
N ILE A 65 7.19 -19.37 -4.83
CA ILE A 65 8.31 -19.58 -5.73
C ILE A 65 9.06 -20.81 -5.23
N GLU A 66 9.11 -21.86 -6.04
CA GLU A 66 9.79 -23.10 -5.68
C GLU A 66 11.16 -23.19 -6.37
N ILE A 67 12.24 -23.21 -5.59
CA ILE A 67 13.61 -23.27 -6.10
C ILE A 67 14.42 -24.27 -5.27
N GLY A 68 14.97 -25.29 -5.91
CA GLY A 68 15.87 -26.26 -5.26
C GLY A 68 15.23 -27.03 -4.10
N GLY A 69 13.92 -27.26 -4.15
CA GLY A 69 13.16 -27.93 -3.09
C GLY A 69 12.74 -27.01 -1.92
N ASN A 70 13.02 -25.72 -2.00
CA ASN A 70 12.57 -24.72 -1.03
C ASN A 70 11.41 -23.88 -1.60
N THR A 71 10.51 -23.44 -0.74
CA THR A 71 9.40 -22.54 -1.07
C THR A 71 9.67 -21.15 -0.52
N TYR A 72 9.59 -20.13 -1.37
CA TYR A 72 9.73 -18.72 -1.02
C TYR A 72 8.40 -18.01 -1.30
N ARG A 73 7.93 -17.20 -0.35
CA ARG A 73 6.69 -16.42 -0.50
C ARG A 73 7.04 -14.94 -0.64
N PRO A 74 6.45 -14.20 -1.60
CA PRO A 74 6.65 -12.78 -1.72
C PRO A 74 6.03 -12.07 -0.51
N ARG A 75 6.71 -11.03 -0.02
CA ARG A 75 6.23 -10.16 1.07
C ARG A 75 6.69 -8.73 0.77
N LEU A 76 5.87 -7.76 1.15
CA LEU A 76 6.30 -6.36 1.18
C LEU A 76 7.23 -6.14 2.37
N ALA A 77 8.34 -5.45 2.13
CA ALA A 77 9.28 -5.05 3.16
C ALA A 77 9.48 -3.55 3.06
N PHE A 78 9.36 -2.85 4.19
CA PHE A 78 9.60 -1.41 4.27
C PHE A 78 10.97 -1.16 4.86
N VAL A 79 11.64 -0.14 4.34
CA VAL A 79 12.92 0.34 4.86
C VAL A 79 12.75 1.75 5.39
N ASP A 80 13.36 2.03 6.54
CA ASP A 80 13.39 3.38 7.12
C ASP A 80 14.36 4.30 6.38
N GLN A 81 14.43 5.56 6.80
CA GLN A 81 15.33 6.57 6.23
C GLN A 81 16.82 6.21 6.33
N ASP A 82 17.18 5.31 7.24
CA ASP A 82 18.55 4.85 7.48
C ASP A 82 18.85 3.55 6.71
N GLY A 83 17.87 3.03 5.95
CA GLY A 83 17.96 1.81 5.16
C GLY A 83 17.73 0.52 5.95
N ASN A 84 17.26 0.61 7.20
CA ASN A 84 16.95 -0.57 8.00
C ASN A 84 15.56 -1.09 7.66
N SER A 85 15.44 -2.42 7.54
CA SER A 85 14.14 -3.05 7.37
C SER A 85 13.29 -2.93 8.63
N ILE A 86 12.05 -2.46 8.47
CA ILE A 86 11.05 -2.42 9.53
C ILE A 86 10.64 -3.85 9.89
N ARG A 87 10.64 -4.16 11.18
CA ARG A 87 10.26 -5.48 11.70
C ARG A 87 8.77 -5.73 11.47
N GLY A 88 8.40 -6.98 11.21
CA GLY A 88 7.00 -7.41 11.12
C GLY A 88 6.60 -7.98 9.75
N ALA A 89 7.42 -7.78 8.70
CA ALA A 89 7.14 -8.32 7.37
C ALA A 89 6.92 -9.84 7.34
N SER A 90 7.61 -10.58 8.21
CA SER A 90 7.47 -12.03 8.35
C SER A 90 6.22 -12.48 9.10
N ASN A 91 5.57 -11.57 9.83
CA ASN A 91 4.41 -11.86 10.67
C ASN A 91 3.09 -11.50 9.97
N LEU A 92 3.17 -10.81 8.82
CA LEU A 92 2.00 -10.52 8.02
C LEU A 92 1.68 -11.73 7.15
N ASP A 93 0.63 -12.44 7.54
CA ASP A 93 0.16 -13.63 6.84
C ASP A 93 -0.78 -13.28 5.68
N THR A 94 -1.60 -12.23 5.84
CA THR A 94 -2.67 -11.87 4.90
C THR A 94 -2.77 -10.35 4.65
N MET A 95 -2.32 -9.92 3.47
CA MET A 95 -2.44 -8.57 2.94
C MET A 95 -3.84 -8.28 2.40
N HIS A 96 -4.61 -9.28 1.95
CA HIS A 96 -5.97 -9.06 1.43
C HIS A 96 -6.96 -8.52 2.49
N GLN A 97 -6.62 -8.60 3.77
CA GLN A 97 -7.42 -8.01 4.85
C GLN A 97 -7.16 -6.50 5.00
N MET A 98 -6.09 -5.99 4.38
CA MET A 98 -5.61 -4.62 4.51
C MET A 98 -5.92 -3.78 3.26
N ILE A 99 -6.78 -4.29 2.38
CA ILE A 99 -7.24 -3.62 1.15
C ILE A 99 -8.73 -3.26 1.22
N GLU A 100 -9.36 -3.39 2.39
CA GLU A 100 -10.71 -2.85 2.57
C GLU A 100 -10.61 -1.33 2.47
N ASP A 101 -11.45 -0.74 1.62
CA ASP A 101 -11.57 0.71 1.42
C ASP A 101 -10.25 1.43 1.05
N ILE A 102 -9.47 0.92 0.09
CA ILE A 102 -8.15 1.47 -0.34
C ILE A 102 -8.12 2.96 -0.76
N PHE A 103 -9.28 3.57 -0.98
CA PHE A 103 -9.41 4.99 -1.30
C PHE A 103 -9.82 5.85 -0.09
N ASP A 104 -10.34 5.22 0.97
CA ASP A 104 -10.71 5.87 2.23
C ASP A 104 -9.64 5.58 3.28
N ILE A 105 -8.62 6.43 3.32
CA ILE A 105 -7.61 6.26 4.35
C ILE A 105 -8.22 6.59 5.70
N ALA A 106 -8.18 5.63 6.62
CA ALA A 106 -8.64 5.81 7.98
C ALA A 106 -8.01 7.10 8.57
N PRO A 107 -8.79 7.98 9.22
CA PRO A 107 -8.27 9.19 9.88
C PRO A 107 -7.14 8.87 10.86
N GLU A 108 -7.15 7.66 11.42
CA GLU A 108 -6.14 7.10 12.33
C GLU A 108 -4.81 6.77 11.66
N GLY A 109 -4.84 6.41 10.36
CA GLY A 109 -3.65 6.25 9.54
C GLY A 109 -2.92 7.58 9.33
N MET A 110 -3.65 8.70 9.52
CA MET A 110 -3.14 10.05 9.46
C MET A 110 -2.33 10.23 8.16
N ILE A 111 -2.95 10.00 7.01
CA ILE A 111 -2.25 10.10 5.74
C ILE A 111 -2.83 11.29 4.99
N THR A 112 -1.98 12.26 4.68
CA THR A 112 -2.32 13.33 3.74
C THR A 112 -1.56 13.11 2.45
N PHE A 113 -2.25 13.18 1.32
CA PHE A 113 -1.64 13.25 0.00
C PHE A 113 -1.27 14.71 -0.27
N GLU A 114 0.01 15.00 -0.46
CA GLU A 114 0.43 16.30 -0.99
C GLU A 114 0.18 16.34 -2.51
N ASP A 115 -0.64 17.28 -2.96
CA ASP A 115 -0.88 17.52 -4.39
C ASP A 115 0.38 18.14 -5.02
N PRO A 116 1.00 17.51 -6.05
CA PRO A 116 2.16 18.06 -6.73
C PRO A 116 1.90 19.37 -7.50
N HIS A 117 0.64 19.82 -7.58
CA HIS A 117 0.25 21.10 -8.18
C HIS A 117 -0.12 22.18 -7.14
N ALA A 118 0.02 21.91 -5.83
CA ALA A 118 -0.35 22.87 -4.79
C ALA A 118 0.64 24.04 -4.61
N GLU A 119 1.80 24.02 -5.27
CA GLU A 119 2.71 25.17 -5.36
C GLU A 119 2.62 25.82 -6.75
N GLU A 120 1.65 26.72 -6.92
CA GLU A 120 1.71 27.86 -7.87
C GLU A 120 1.62 29.19 -7.09
#